data_AF-A0A0F0H3B7-F1
#
_entry.id   AF-A0A0F0H3B7-F1
#
_cell.length_a   1.000
_cell.length_b   1.000
_cell.length_c   1.000
_cell.angle_alpha   90.00
_cell.angle_beta   90.00
_cell.angle_gamma   90.00
#
_symmetry.space_group_name_H-M   'P 1'
#
loop_
_entity.id
_entity.type
_entity.pdbx_description
1 polymer ?
#
loop_
_entity_poly.entity_id
_entity_poly.type
_entity_poly.pdbx_seq_one_letter_code
_entity_poly.pdbx_strand_id
1 'polypeptide(L)'
;MRLRHTAIALLTSLLALTACSSGGSSTSPTTATPNEADVVAWMDKVCGAVDGTVKAMSDEPGIDMNDPAKLKTGLSDWLGTKVAAVDKSIADLKALENGPHPKSKELVTTAEDGMGQIKTLLADTKSKLDSSTDATQVVAAFTEMIGKAATLEKTGADVQKKFDETGLGSAAQKAPNCKGLEISPSSTPTS
;
A
#
# COMPACT_ATOMS: atom_id res chain seq x y z
N MET A 1 41.90 -29.98 -8.83
CA MET A 1 43.23 -29.36 -9.01
C MET A 1 43.38 -28.26 -7.96
N ARG A 2 44.35 -28.40 -7.05
CA ARG A 2 44.63 -27.44 -5.97
C ARG A 2 45.75 -26.48 -6.43
N LEU A 3 45.63 -25.21 -6.08
CA LEU A 3 46.72 -24.21 -6.00
C LEU A 3 46.27 -23.29 -4.85
N ARG A 4 46.81 -23.20 -3.63
CA ARG A 4 48.11 -23.42 -2.98
C ARG A 4 49.25 -22.47 -3.41
N HIS A 5 49.37 -21.37 -2.63
CA HIS A 5 50.55 -20.89 -1.88
C HIS A 5 50.91 -19.40 -2.11
N THR A 6 50.71 -18.53 -1.08
CA THR A 6 51.71 -17.88 -0.14
C THR A 6 52.34 -16.59 -0.73
N ALA A 7 52.69 -15.49 -0.06
CA ALA A 7 52.94 -15.07 1.34
C ALA A 7 52.84 -13.51 1.43
N ILE A 8 52.33 -12.90 2.51
CA ILE A 8 53.02 -12.19 3.63
C ILE A 8 53.95 -11.02 3.25
N ALA A 9 53.64 -9.80 3.73
CA ALA A 9 54.59 -8.91 4.42
C ALA A 9 53.87 -7.76 5.17
N LEU A 10 54.08 -7.72 6.49
CA LEU A 10 53.80 -6.62 7.42
C LEU A 10 54.76 -5.44 7.17
N LEU A 11 54.38 -4.20 7.52
CA LEU A 11 55.21 -3.26 8.29
C LEU A 11 54.48 -1.98 8.71
N THR A 12 54.78 -1.63 9.96
CA THR A 12 54.32 -0.61 10.90
C THR A 12 54.82 0.81 10.63
N SER A 13 54.08 1.84 11.05
CA SER A 13 54.56 3.15 11.60
C SER A 13 53.35 3.98 12.10
N LEU A 14 53.11 4.10 13.40
CA LEU A 14 53.59 5.10 14.38
C LEU A 14 52.91 6.48 14.37
N LEU A 15 52.65 6.93 15.61
CA LEU A 15 51.80 7.99 16.12
C LEU A 15 52.10 9.42 15.63
N ALA A 16 51.05 10.25 15.59
CA ALA A 16 51.13 11.66 16.00
C ALA A 16 49.91 12.04 16.85
N LEU A 17 50.14 12.25 18.15
CA LEU A 17 49.25 12.97 19.07
C LEU A 17 49.50 14.46 18.89
N THR A 18 48.46 15.23 18.55
CA THR A 18 48.47 16.69 18.67
C THR A 18 47.15 17.19 19.28
N ALA A 19 47.28 17.64 20.53
CA ALA A 19 46.65 18.79 21.19
C ALA A 19 45.14 19.04 21.06
N CYS A 20 44.48 19.10 22.23
CA CYS A 20 43.22 19.79 22.48
C CYS A 20 43.24 21.22 21.94
N SER A 21 42.24 21.57 21.14
CA SER A 21 41.71 22.94 21.06
C SER A 21 40.21 22.88 21.32
N SER A 22 39.79 23.61 22.34
CA SER A 22 38.40 23.90 22.66
C SER A 22 37.74 24.61 21.49
N GLY A 23 36.85 23.90 20.79
CA GLY A 23 35.95 24.47 19.80
C GLY A 23 34.66 23.70 19.85
N GLY A 24 33.64 24.27 20.50
CA GLY A 24 32.27 23.78 20.40
C GLY A 24 31.83 23.89 18.94
N SER A 25 32.08 22.84 18.17
CA SER A 25 31.44 22.67 16.87
C SER A 25 30.01 22.29 17.16
N SER A 26 29.15 23.31 17.20
CA SER A 26 27.73 23.17 16.93
C SER A 26 27.58 22.26 15.71
N THR A 27 27.23 21.00 15.94
CA THR A 27 26.71 20.12 14.91
C THR A 27 25.43 20.76 14.43
N SER A 28 25.54 21.58 13.38
CA SER A 28 24.40 21.92 12.54
C SER A 28 23.74 20.61 12.16
N PRO A 29 22.42 20.44 12.34
CA PRO A 29 21.75 19.23 11.91
C PRO A 29 21.92 19.17 10.39
N THR A 30 22.83 18.32 9.92
CA THR A 30 22.82 17.89 8.53
C THR A 30 21.51 17.15 8.38
N THR A 31 20.53 17.79 7.72
CA THR A 31 19.34 17.10 7.23
C THR A 31 19.85 15.98 6.35
N ALA A 32 19.99 14.78 6.91
CA ALA A 32 20.48 13.62 6.20
C ALA A 32 19.53 13.42 5.02
N THR A 33 20.08 13.47 3.80
CA THR A 33 19.33 13.06 2.63
C THR A 33 18.81 11.65 2.89
N PRO A 34 17.52 11.37 2.67
CA PRO A 34 16.96 10.06 2.85
C PRO A 34 17.82 9.00 2.17
N ASN A 35 18.21 7.97 2.92
CA ASN A 35 18.90 6.83 2.35
C ASN A 35 17.95 6.11 1.39
N GLU A 36 18.37 5.94 0.15
CA GLU A 36 17.57 5.30 -0.90
C GLU A 36 17.11 3.90 -0.50
N ALA A 37 17.97 3.11 0.16
CA ALA A 37 17.62 1.77 0.61
C ALA A 37 16.47 1.78 1.63
N ASP A 38 16.45 2.77 2.53
CA ASP A 38 15.39 2.92 3.53
C ASP A 38 14.08 3.36 2.87
N VAL A 39 14.15 4.23 1.86
CA VAL A 39 12.97 4.65 1.08
C VAL A 39 12.38 3.47 0.30
N VAL A 40 13.21 2.63 -0.32
CA VAL A 40 12.76 1.41 -1.01
C VAL A 40 12.11 0.43 -0.03
N ALA A 41 12.74 0.18 1.12
CA ALA A 41 12.20 -0.72 2.14
C ALA A 41 10.89 -0.20 2.75
N TRP A 42 10.75 1.11 2.92
CA TRP A 42 9.49 1.72 3.33
C TRP A 42 8.41 1.61 2.25
N MET A 43 8.76 1.86 0.99
CA MET A 43 7.83 1.73 -0.13
C MET A 43 7.32 0.29 -0.30
N ASP A 44 8.19 -0.70 -0.08
CA ASP A 44 7.78 -2.11 -0.07
C ASP A 44 6.70 -2.41 0.98
N LYS A 45 6.77 -1.78 2.15
CA LYS A 45 5.72 -1.88 3.18
C LYS A 45 4.45 -1.16 2.79
N VAL A 46 4.55 0.02 2.17
CA VAL A 46 3.39 0.78 1.65
C VAL A 46 2.63 -0.08 0.64
N CYS A 47 3.34 -0.66 -0.33
CA CYS A 47 2.72 -1.56 -1.32
C CYS A 47 2.18 -2.84 -0.67
N GLY A 48 2.88 -3.42 0.32
CA GLY A 48 2.39 -4.57 1.07
C GLY A 48 1.10 -4.31 1.85
N ALA A 49 0.95 -3.10 2.41
CA ALA A 49 -0.29 -2.67 3.06
C ALA A 49 -1.47 -2.61 2.07
N VAL A 50 -1.23 -2.13 0.84
CA VAL A 50 -2.25 -2.02 -0.22
C VAL A 50 -2.62 -3.40 -0.81
N ASP A 51 -1.62 -4.25 -1.03
CA ASP A 51 -1.76 -5.57 -1.66
C ASP A 51 -2.72 -6.49 -0.90
N GLY A 52 -2.77 -6.38 0.43
CA GLY A 52 -3.76 -7.10 1.25
C GLY A 52 -5.21 -6.78 0.85
N THR A 53 -5.52 -5.51 0.56
CA THR A 53 -6.84 -5.11 0.04
C THR A 53 -7.06 -5.63 -1.37
N VAL A 54 -6.07 -5.54 -2.26
CA VAL A 54 -6.22 -6.00 -3.66
C VAL A 54 -6.54 -7.49 -3.74
N LYS A 55 -5.82 -8.30 -2.96
CA LYS A 55 -6.08 -9.75 -2.85
C LYS A 55 -7.48 -9.99 -2.29
N ALA A 56 -7.81 -9.32 -1.19
CA ALA A 56 -9.14 -9.44 -0.62
C ALA A 56 -10.22 -9.09 -1.64
N MET A 57 -10.09 -7.99 -2.39
CA MET A 57 -11.10 -7.58 -3.38
C MET A 57 -11.25 -8.55 -4.56
N SER A 58 -10.22 -9.34 -4.87
CA SER A 58 -10.24 -10.36 -5.91
C SER A 58 -10.89 -11.68 -5.48
N ASP A 59 -11.02 -11.93 -4.18
CA ASP A 59 -11.59 -13.18 -3.67
C ASP A 59 -13.11 -13.23 -3.83
N GLU A 60 -13.61 -14.15 -4.65
CA GLU A 60 -15.04 -14.41 -4.83
C GLU A 60 -15.55 -15.47 -3.82
N PRO A 61 -16.70 -15.25 -3.17
CA PRO A 61 -17.21 -16.17 -2.16
C PRO A 61 -18.01 -17.31 -2.80
N GLY A 62 -17.93 -18.51 -2.23
CA GLY A 62 -18.85 -19.59 -2.57
C GLY A 62 -20.23 -19.36 -1.94
N ILE A 63 -21.12 -18.63 -2.61
CA ILE A 63 -22.45 -18.29 -2.11
C ILE A 63 -23.52 -19.20 -2.73
N ASP A 64 -24.42 -19.72 -1.88
CA ASP A 64 -25.60 -20.46 -2.31
C ASP A 64 -26.64 -19.51 -2.92
N MET A 65 -26.76 -19.54 -4.25
CA MET A 65 -27.67 -18.68 -5.01
C MET A 65 -29.12 -19.19 -5.03
N ASN A 66 -29.40 -20.39 -4.50
CA ASN A 66 -30.73 -21.02 -4.57
C ASN A 66 -31.59 -20.76 -3.32
N ASP A 67 -30.97 -20.28 -2.24
CA ASP A 67 -31.65 -19.93 -0.99
C ASP A 67 -31.50 -18.42 -0.75
N PRO A 68 -32.58 -17.63 -0.87
CA PRO A 68 -32.52 -16.18 -0.70
C PRO A 68 -31.98 -15.72 0.66
N ALA A 69 -32.22 -16.48 1.72
CA ALA A 69 -31.72 -16.14 3.05
C ALA A 69 -30.20 -16.37 3.12
N LYS A 70 -29.71 -17.49 2.60
CA LYS A 70 -28.27 -17.76 2.55
C LYS A 70 -27.53 -16.85 1.58
N LEU A 71 -28.16 -16.49 0.45
CA LEU A 71 -27.62 -15.51 -0.49
C LEU A 71 -27.36 -14.17 0.21
N LYS A 72 -28.37 -13.66 0.91
CA LYS A 72 -28.25 -12.40 1.67
C LYS A 72 -27.14 -12.47 2.71
N THR A 73 -27.14 -13.51 3.55
CA THR A 73 -26.12 -13.68 4.60
C THR A 73 -24.72 -13.82 3.99
N GLY A 74 -24.54 -14.66 2.97
CA GLY A 74 -23.25 -14.87 2.32
C GLY A 74 -22.69 -13.61 1.68
N LEU A 75 -23.53 -12.82 1.00
CA LEU A 75 -23.12 -11.53 0.42
C LEU A 75 -22.75 -10.51 1.51
N SER A 76 -23.50 -10.50 2.61
CA SER A 76 -23.28 -9.60 3.73
C SER A 76 -21.97 -9.90 4.47
N ASP A 77 -21.71 -11.18 4.73
CA ASP A 77 -20.48 -11.64 5.34
C ASP A 77 -19.28 -11.35 4.43
N TRP A 78 -19.43 -11.63 3.12
CA TRP A 78 -18.41 -11.32 2.13
C TRP A 78 -18.04 -9.84 2.11
N LEU A 79 -19.01 -8.93 2.03
CA LEU A 79 -18.77 -7.49 2.11
C LEU A 79 -18.10 -7.10 3.45
N GLY A 80 -18.49 -7.75 4.55
CA GLY A 80 -17.86 -7.57 5.86
C GLY A 80 -16.37 -7.92 5.85
N THR A 81 -15.98 -9.01 5.18
CA THR A 81 -14.56 -9.37 5.03
C THR A 81 -13.78 -8.34 4.20
N LYS A 82 -14.38 -7.76 3.16
CA LYS A 82 -13.74 -6.72 2.35
C LYS A 82 -13.53 -5.44 3.15
N VAL A 83 -14.55 -5.00 3.92
CA VAL A 83 -14.44 -3.86 4.82
C VAL A 83 -13.29 -4.05 5.82
N ALA A 84 -13.19 -5.23 6.44
CA ALA A 84 -12.12 -5.54 7.38
C ALA A 84 -10.73 -5.53 6.74
N ALA A 85 -10.59 -5.99 5.49
CA ALA A 85 -9.32 -5.94 4.77
C ALA A 85 -8.88 -4.51 4.45
N VAL A 86 -9.82 -3.65 4.03
CA VAL A 86 -9.56 -2.22 3.81
C VAL A 86 -9.17 -1.53 5.11
N ASP A 87 -9.88 -1.82 6.21
CA ASP A 87 -9.55 -1.28 7.54
C ASP A 87 -8.14 -1.65 7.99
N LYS A 88 -7.75 -2.92 7.80
CA LYS A 88 -6.40 -3.36 8.10
C LYS A 88 -5.37 -2.58 7.27
N SER A 89 -5.65 -2.38 5.98
CA SER A 89 -4.73 -1.69 5.07
C SER A 89 -4.57 -0.22 5.44
N ILE A 90 -5.66 0.46 5.82
CA ILE A 90 -5.61 1.83 6.36
C ILE A 90 -4.75 1.88 7.63
N ALA A 91 -4.94 0.95 8.57
CA ALA A 91 -4.15 0.91 9.80
C ALA A 91 -2.66 0.65 9.53
N ASP A 92 -2.35 -0.28 8.62
CA ASP A 92 -0.98 -0.59 8.22
C ASP A 92 -0.31 0.61 7.51
N LEU A 93 -1.04 1.31 6.64
CA LEU A 93 -0.59 2.56 6.02
C LEU A 93 -0.31 3.65 7.07
N LYS A 94 -1.22 3.82 8.03
CA LYS A 94 -1.06 4.82 9.11
C LYS A 94 0.23 4.63 9.88
N ALA A 95 0.59 3.39 10.18
CA ALA A 95 1.83 3.04 10.85
C ALA A 95 3.09 3.44 10.07
N LEU A 96 2.96 3.73 8.77
CA LEU A 96 4.03 4.13 7.86
C LEU A 96 4.09 5.64 7.59
N GLU A 97 3.23 6.45 8.21
CA GLU A 97 3.11 7.89 7.90
C GLU A 97 4.42 8.68 8.11
N ASN A 98 5.26 8.24 9.06
CA ASN A 98 6.55 8.87 9.40
C ASN A 98 7.72 8.19 8.67
N GLY A 99 7.51 7.79 7.43
CA GLY A 99 8.53 7.16 6.60
C GLY A 99 9.76 8.05 6.34
N PRO A 100 10.83 7.46 5.77
CA PRO A 100 12.11 8.15 5.58
C PRO A 100 12.08 9.22 4.48
N HIS A 101 11.01 9.30 3.67
CA HIS A 101 10.90 10.28 2.60
C HIS A 101 10.14 11.54 3.09
N PRO A 102 10.54 12.77 2.70
CA PRO A 102 9.85 14.00 3.11
C PRO A 102 8.35 14.03 2.76
N LYS A 103 7.94 13.28 1.72
CA LYS A 103 6.54 13.14 1.28
C LYS A 103 5.86 11.85 1.77
N SER A 104 6.46 11.11 2.71
CA SER A 104 5.87 9.86 3.22
C SER A 104 4.48 10.05 3.79
N LYS A 105 4.28 11.08 4.61
CA LYS A 105 2.98 11.40 5.19
C LYS A 105 1.95 11.78 4.14
N GLU A 106 2.34 12.62 3.16
CA GLU A 106 1.47 13.04 2.06
C GLU A 106 0.96 11.82 1.26
N LEU A 107 1.87 10.89 0.93
CA LEU A 107 1.49 9.66 0.23
C LEU A 107 0.56 8.79 1.08
N VAL A 108 0.92 8.53 2.33
CA VAL A 108 0.13 7.68 3.23
C VAL A 108 -1.27 8.25 3.42
N THR A 109 -1.41 9.55 3.72
CA THR A 109 -2.73 10.18 3.87
C THR A 109 -3.56 10.08 2.59
N THR A 110 -2.94 10.29 1.42
CA THR A 110 -3.65 10.16 0.15
C THR A 110 -4.15 8.73 -0.10
N ALA A 111 -3.33 7.73 0.22
CA ALA A 111 -3.71 6.32 0.10
C ALA A 111 -4.81 5.93 1.12
N GLU A 112 -4.72 6.42 2.36
CA GLU A 112 -5.74 6.25 3.40
C GLU A 112 -7.09 6.84 2.96
N ASP A 113 -7.10 8.06 2.42
CA ASP A 113 -8.31 8.72 1.95
C ASP A 113 -8.99 7.93 0.81
N GLY A 114 -8.19 7.46 -0.16
CA GLY A 114 -8.68 6.61 -1.25
C GLY A 114 -9.28 5.30 -0.75
N MET A 115 -8.60 4.61 0.18
CA MET A 115 -9.12 3.40 0.82
C MET A 115 -10.36 3.68 1.67
N GLY A 116 -10.43 4.82 2.35
CA GLY A 116 -11.58 5.23 3.14
C GLY A 116 -12.86 5.36 2.29
N GLN A 117 -12.73 5.81 1.04
CA GLN A 117 -13.86 5.85 0.11
C GLN A 117 -14.33 4.46 -0.31
N ILE A 118 -13.39 3.54 -0.58
CA ILE A 118 -13.70 2.13 -0.89
C ILE A 118 -14.41 1.48 0.32
N LYS A 119 -13.86 1.67 1.52
CA LYS A 119 -14.47 1.17 2.77
C LYS A 119 -15.90 1.65 2.93
N THR A 120 -16.13 2.96 2.75
CA THR A 120 -17.46 3.57 2.88
C THR A 120 -18.44 2.93 1.91
N LEU A 121 -18.05 2.78 0.64
CA LEU A 121 -18.90 2.14 -0.36
C LEU A 121 -19.30 0.70 0.02
N LEU A 122 -18.33 -0.10 0.46
CA LEU A 122 -18.56 -1.49 0.85
C LEU A 122 -19.45 -1.59 2.09
N ALA A 123 -19.20 -0.76 3.09
CA ALA A 123 -19.97 -0.71 4.33
C ALA A 123 -21.41 -0.23 4.08
N ASP A 124 -21.61 0.78 3.24
CA ASP A 124 -22.94 1.27 2.85
C ASP A 124 -23.72 0.19 2.10
N THR A 125 -23.07 -0.52 1.18
CA THR A 125 -23.69 -1.63 0.44
C THR A 125 -24.08 -2.76 1.38
N LYS A 126 -23.20 -3.12 2.33
CA LYS A 126 -23.50 -4.11 3.37
C LYS A 126 -24.68 -3.69 4.23
N SER A 127 -24.72 -2.43 4.67
CA SER A 127 -25.81 -1.90 5.49
C SER A 127 -27.16 -1.98 4.75
N LYS A 128 -27.18 -1.58 3.47
CA LYS A 128 -28.37 -1.71 2.61
C LYS A 128 -28.80 -3.15 2.43
N LEU A 129 -27.84 -4.03 2.16
CA LEU A 129 -28.08 -5.46 2.07
C LEU A 129 -28.68 -6.00 3.36
N ASP A 130 -28.09 -5.70 4.53
CA ASP A 130 -28.57 -6.14 5.83
C ASP A 130 -30.01 -5.67 6.12
N SER A 131 -30.33 -4.45 5.70
CA SER A 131 -31.69 -3.88 5.81
C SER A 131 -32.69 -4.42 4.78
N SER A 132 -32.23 -5.11 3.73
CA SER A 132 -33.08 -5.54 2.61
C SER A 132 -34.10 -6.59 3.05
N THR A 133 -35.36 -6.45 2.62
CA THR A 133 -36.44 -7.39 2.94
C THR A 133 -36.83 -8.31 1.79
N ASP A 134 -36.33 -8.06 0.58
CA ASP A 134 -36.62 -8.83 -0.62
C ASP A 134 -35.44 -8.79 -1.62
N ALA A 135 -35.50 -9.64 -2.65
CA ALA A 135 -34.44 -9.77 -3.64
C ALA A 135 -34.24 -8.52 -4.52
N THR A 136 -35.29 -7.71 -4.73
CA THR A 136 -35.19 -6.47 -5.52
C THR A 136 -34.29 -5.46 -4.80
N GLN A 137 -34.42 -5.36 -3.47
CA GLN A 137 -33.58 -4.48 -2.66
C GLN A 137 -32.12 -4.94 -2.62
N VAL A 138 -31.88 -6.26 -2.60
CA VAL A 138 -30.52 -6.83 -2.74
C VAL A 138 -29.89 -6.39 -4.06
N VAL A 139 -30.60 -6.60 -5.19
CA VAL A 139 -30.11 -6.22 -6.52
C VAL A 139 -29.88 -4.70 -6.61
N ALA A 140 -30.78 -3.89 -6.04
CA ALA A 140 -30.64 -2.44 -6.03
C ALA A 140 -29.38 -1.98 -5.29
N ALA A 141 -29.06 -2.59 -4.14
CA ALA A 141 -27.86 -2.26 -3.37
C ALA A 141 -26.56 -2.48 -4.18
N PHE A 142 -26.44 -3.63 -4.84
CA PHE A 142 -25.29 -3.93 -5.70
C PHE A 142 -25.26 -3.08 -6.98
N THR A 143 -26.42 -2.77 -7.56
CA THR A 143 -26.51 -1.89 -8.74
C THR A 143 -26.03 -0.48 -8.40
N GLU A 144 -26.41 0.05 -7.24
CA GLU A 144 -25.91 1.35 -6.77
C GLU A 144 -24.40 1.32 -6.50
N MET A 145 -23.90 0.22 -5.91
CA MET A 145 -22.46 0.04 -5.70
C MET A 145 -21.70 0.09 -7.02
N ILE A 146 -22.15 -0.66 -8.03
CA ILE A 146 -21.58 -0.67 -9.39
C ILE A 146 -21.68 0.73 -10.02
N GLY A 147 -22.79 1.43 -9.83
CA GLY A 147 -22.98 2.80 -10.32
C GLY A 147 -21.96 3.82 -9.77
N LYS A 148 -21.29 3.49 -8.65
CA LYS A 148 -20.22 4.31 -8.05
C LYS A 148 -18.81 3.91 -8.51
N ALA A 149 -18.67 2.88 -9.37
CA ALA A 149 -17.38 2.41 -9.87
C ALA A 149 -16.55 3.53 -10.53
N ALA A 150 -17.16 4.32 -11.41
CA ALA A 150 -16.47 5.44 -12.08
C ALA A 150 -15.93 6.49 -11.09
N THR A 151 -16.61 6.71 -9.97
CA THR A 151 -16.12 7.60 -8.90
C THR A 151 -14.89 7.00 -8.22
N LEU A 152 -14.91 5.70 -7.92
CA LEU A 152 -13.74 5.03 -7.34
C LEU A 152 -12.55 4.97 -8.30
N GLU A 153 -12.80 4.75 -9.60
CA GLU A 153 -11.76 4.82 -10.63
C GLU A 153 -11.10 6.20 -10.67
N LYS A 154 -11.91 7.27 -10.62
CA LYS A 154 -11.40 8.64 -10.53
C LYS A 154 -10.57 8.84 -9.26
N THR A 155 -11.05 8.38 -8.11
CA THR A 155 -10.28 8.44 -6.86
C THR A 155 -8.96 7.71 -6.98
N GLY A 156 -8.95 6.50 -7.57
CA GLY A 156 -7.72 5.76 -7.83
C GLY A 156 -6.76 6.53 -8.73
N ALA A 157 -7.26 7.17 -9.79
CA ALA A 157 -6.46 8.02 -10.66
C ALA A 157 -5.90 9.25 -9.94
N ASP A 158 -6.68 9.89 -9.06
CA ASP A 158 -6.24 11.02 -8.25
C ASP A 158 -5.13 10.61 -7.24
N VAL A 159 -5.28 9.43 -6.62
CA VAL A 159 -4.24 8.82 -5.74
C VAL A 159 -2.97 8.52 -6.54
N GLN A 160 -3.09 7.90 -7.72
CA GLN A 160 -1.95 7.62 -8.59
C GLN A 160 -1.22 8.90 -8.99
N LYS A 161 -1.97 9.92 -9.41
CA LYS A 161 -1.41 11.23 -9.77
C LYS A 161 -0.63 11.84 -8.61
N LYS A 162 -1.19 11.77 -7.40
CA LYS A 162 -0.51 12.26 -6.18
C LYS A 162 0.74 11.46 -5.87
N PHE A 163 0.70 10.14 -6.03
CA PHE A 163 1.87 9.29 -5.93
C PHE A 163 2.97 9.71 -6.93
N ASP A 164 2.62 9.96 -8.20
CA ASP A 164 3.58 10.40 -9.22
C ASP A 164 4.22 11.75 -8.85
N GLU A 165 3.44 12.69 -8.29
CA GLU A 165 3.92 13.99 -7.78
C GLU A 165 4.90 13.86 -6.60
N THR A 166 4.97 12.70 -5.93
CA THR A 166 5.87 12.50 -4.80
C THR A 166 7.33 12.22 -5.18
N GLY A 167 7.59 11.81 -6.43
CA GLY A 167 8.92 11.37 -6.86
C GLY A 167 9.34 9.98 -6.36
N LEU A 168 8.41 9.21 -5.78
CA LEU A 168 8.67 7.88 -5.22
C LEU A 168 8.62 6.74 -6.23
N GLY A 169 8.37 7.03 -7.51
CA GLY A 169 8.23 6.01 -8.57
C GLY A 169 9.44 5.07 -8.69
N SER A 170 10.67 5.60 -8.58
CA SER A 170 11.88 4.77 -8.65
C SER A 170 12.04 3.83 -7.46
N ALA A 171 11.56 4.23 -6.28
CA ALA A 171 11.54 3.39 -5.09
C ALA A 171 10.49 2.28 -5.23
N ALA A 172 9.32 2.60 -5.77
CA ALA A 172 8.27 1.62 -6.03
C ALA A 172 8.68 0.55 -7.05
N GLN A 173 9.37 0.94 -8.13
CA GLN A 173 9.89 -0.02 -9.12
C GLN A 173 10.89 -1.03 -8.50
N LYS A 174 11.62 -0.62 -7.47
CA LYS A 174 12.60 -1.46 -6.76
C LYS A 174 11.96 -2.28 -5.63
N ALA A 175 10.80 -1.87 -5.13
CA ALA A 175 10.09 -2.51 -4.04
C ALA A 175 9.33 -3.76 -4.53
N PRO A 176 9.67 -4.97 -4.03
CA PRO A 176 9.06 -6.22 -4.47
C PRO A 176 7.52 -6.26 -4.41
N ASN A 177 6.91 -5.81 -3.31
CA ASN A 177 5.45 -5.86 -3.13
C ASN A 177 4.70 -4.93 -4.09
N CYS A 178 5.34 -3.88 -4.62
CA CYS A 178 4.70 -2.97 -5.58
C CYS A 178 4.46 -3.66 -6.93
N LYS A 179 5.26 -4.69 -7.28
CA LYS A 179 5.08 -5.45 -8.52
C LYS A 179 3.76 -6.22 -8.55
N GLY A 180 3.26 -6.64 -7.38
CA GLY A 180 1.95 -7.31 -7.27
C GLY A 180 0.77 -6.37 -7.54
N LEU A 181 1.01 -5.06 -7.48
CA LEU A 181 0.00 -4.02 -7.71
C LEU A 181 0.03 -3.49 -9.15
N GLU A 182 1.03 -3.87 -9.94
CA GLU A 182 1.07 -3.55 -11.37
C GLU A 182 -0.09 -4.30 -12.05
N ILE A 183 -1.21 -3.61 -12.22
CA ILE A 183 -2.30 -4.09 -13.05
C ILE A 183 -1.71 -4.21 -14.46
N SER A 184 -1.53 -5.44 -14.95
CA SER A 184 -1.20 -5.65 -16.37
C SER A 184 -2.21 -4.83 -17.17
N PRO A 185 -1.80 -4.00 -18.14
CA PRO A 185 -2.75 -3.32 -19.00
C PRO A 185 -3.52 -4.42 -19.72
N SER A 186 -4.75 -4.68 -19.26
CA SER A 186 -5.72 -5.51 -19.95
C SER A 186 -5.70 -5.04 -21.40
N SER A 187 -5.24 -5.94 -22.27
CA SER A 187 -5.16 -5.76 -23.72
C SER A 187 -6.27 -4.84 -24.22
N THR A 188 -5.87 -3.69 -24.76
CA THR A 188 -6.75 -2.76 -25.48
C THR A 188 -7.68 -3.60 -26.37
N PRO A 189 -9.02 -3.48 -26.26
CA PRO A 189 -9.91 -4.10 -27.21
C PRO A 189 -9.53 -3.56 -28.59
N THR A 190 -9.00 -4.42 -29.43
CA THR A 190 -8.78 -4.09 -30.84
C THR A 190 -10.16 -4.08 -31.46
N SER A 191 -10.71 -2.89 -31.69
CA SER A 191 -11.83 -2.68 -32.61
C SER A 191 -11.32 -2.62 -34.04
#